data_AF-A0A7J6RRZ3-F1
#
_entry.id   AF-A0A7J6RRZ3-F1
#
_cell.length_a   1.000
_cell.length_b   1.000
_cell.length_c   1.000
_cell.angle_alpha   90.00
_cell.angle_beta   90.00
_cell.angle_gamma   90.00
#
_symmetry.space_group_name_H-M   'P 1'
#
loop_
_entity.id
_entity.type
_entity.pdbx_description
1 polymer ?
#
loop_
_entity_poly.entity_id
_entity_poly.type
_entity_poly.pdbx_seq_one_letter_code
_entity_poly.pdbx_strand_id
1 'polypeptide(L)'
;VCSIDPPGCKDIDDALSCEVLPNGNWRIGVHIADVTHFVHPNTAIDKEAAERCTTVYLVERRTDMLPSLLTTDLCSLVGGKDRLCFSVLWEMDANNKKEPFKIVNTQFHKAIINSNAALSYGEAQARIDDKNDHTDLTQSIRRLLKAAMVIRRKRMSGGA
;
A
#
# COMPACT_ATOMS: atom_id res chain seq x y z
N VAL A 1 1.13 8.68 4.95
CA VAL A 1 0.71 7.38 4.36
C VAL A 1 -0.54 7.63 3.54
N CYS A 2 -0.75 6.96 2.41
CA CYS A 2 -2.01 7.02 1.65
C CYS A 2 -2.29 5.71 0.91
N SER A 3 -3.56 5.43 0.61
CA SER A 3 -3.94 4.39 -0.34
C SER A 3 -4.31 5.01 -1.69
N ILE A 4 -4.19 4.22 -2.77
CA ILE A 4 -4.57 4.63 -4.13
C ILE A 4 -5.34 3.49 -4.79
N ASP A 5 -6.64 3.66 -4.93
CA ASP A 5 -7.58 2.61 -5.25
C ASP A 5 -8.51 2.97 -6.43
N PRO A 6 -9.25 2.01 -7.01
CA PRO A 6 -10.35 2.31 -7.92
C PRO A 6 -11.45 3.15 -7.24
N PRO A 7 -12.21 3.96 -8.01
CA PRO A 7 -13.38 4.67 -7.48
C PRO A 7 -14.37 3.70 -6.82
N GLY A 8 -14.82 4.04 -5.61
CA GLY A 8 -15.79 3.22 -4.86
C GLY A 8 -15.21 2.01 -4.14
N CYS A 9 -13.88 1.82 -4.14
CA CYS A 9 -13.21 0.80 -3.32
C CYS A 9 -13.51 1.02 -1.83
N LYS A 10 -13.80 -0.06 -1.11
CA LYS A 10 -14.07 -0.04 0.34
C LYS A 10 -13.16 -0.99 1.13
N ASP A 11 -12.62 -1.98 0.44
CA ASP A 11 -11.68 -3.01 0.87
C ASP A 11 -10.25 -2.58 0.52
N ILE A 12 -9.77 -1.58 1.25
CA ILE A 12 -8.45 -1.00 1.02
C ILE A 12 -7.43 -1.86 1.75
N ASP A 13 -6.76 -2.73 0.99
CA ASP A 13 -5.79 -3.69 1.52
C ASP A 13 -4.39 -3.10 1.72
N ASP A 14 -4.01 -2.15 0.87
CA ASP A 14 -2.68 -1.56 0.86
C ASP A 14 -2.67 -0.03 1.02
N ALA A 15 -1.62 0.45 1.67
CA ALA A 15 -1.27 1.85 1.74
C ALA A 15 0.24 2.02 1.57
N LEU A 16 0.66 3.18 1.07
CA LEU A 16 2.03 3.49 0.70
C LEU A 16 2.55 4.73 1.42
N SER A 17 3.86 4.76 1.62
CA SER A 17 4.58 5.95 2.11
C SER A 17 5.97 6.06 1.54
N CYS A 18 6.46 7.29 1.41
CA CYS A 18 7.85 7.56 1.06
C CYS A 18 8.38 8.82 1.75
N GLU A 19 9.49 8.67 2.46
CA GLU A 19 10.23 9.78 3.07
C GLU A 19 11.72 9.73 2.67
N VAL A 20 12.40 10.87 2.78
CA VAL A 20 13.84 10.98 2.57
C VAL A 20 14.51 10.99 3.94
N LEU A 21 15.47 10.09 4.14
CA LEU A 21 16.23 9.96 5.38
C LEU A 21 17.37 10.99 5.44
N PRO A 22 17.92 11.28 6.64
CA PRO A 22 19.02 12.24 6.80
C PRO A 22 20.28 11.91 6.00
N ASN A 23 20.52 10.63 5.69
CA ASN A 23 21.64 10.17 4.85
C ASN A 23 21.37 10.31 3.34
N GLY A 24 20.20 10.82 2.94
CA GLY A 24 19.79 10.97 1.54
C GLY A 24 19.14 9.73 0.92
N ASN A 25 19.12 8.59 1.63
CA ASN A 25 18.37 7.41 1.21
C ASN A 25 16.86 7.64 1.32
N TRP A 26 16.08 6.84 0.62
CA TRP A 26 14.63 6.91 0.69
C TRP A 26 14.12 5.74 1.53
N ARG A 27 13.22 6.03 2.47
CA ARG A 27 12.44 4.99 3.14
C ARG A 27 11.11 4.86 2.43
N ILE A 28 10.88 3.72 1.81
CA ILE A 28 9.62 3.37 1.13
C ILE A 28 8.90 2.34 2.00
N GLY A 29 7.66 2.63 2.36
CA GLY A 29 6.79 1.75 3.11
C GLY A 29 5.64 1.22 2.28
N VAL A 30 5.40 -0.08 2.37
CA VAL A 30 4.15 -0.73 1.97
C VAL A 30 3.50 -1.27 3.22
N HIS A 31 2.24 -0.91 3.44
CA HIS A 31 1.47 -1.24 4.63
C HIS A 31 0.27 -2.06 4.19
N ILE A 32 0.18 -3.31 4.65
CA ILE A 32 -0.89 -4.23 4.28
C ILE A 32 -1.82 -4.42 5.49
N ALA A 33 -3.13 -4.44 5.28
CA ALA A 33 -4.13 -4.68 6.31
C ALA A 33 -3.78 -5.91 7.19
N ASP A 34 -3.78 -5.76 8.52
CA ASP A 34 -3.43 -6.86 9.44
C ASP A 34 -4.64 -7.77 9.73
N VAL A 35 -5.06 -8.53 8.72
CA VAL A 35 -6.14 -9.52 8.84
C VAL A 35 -5.82 -10.59 9.89
N THR A 36 -4.53 -10.92 10.08
CA THR A 36 -4.07 -11.94 11.04
C THR A 36 -4.33 -11.57 12.50
N HIS A 37 -4.58 -10.29 12.78
CA HIS A 37 -5.04 -9.85 14.10
C HIS A 37 -6.47 -10.33 14.40
N PHE A 38 -7.32 -10.44 13.39
CA PHE A 38 -8.75 -10.74 13.54
C PHE A 38 -9.12 -12.18 13.18
N VAL A 39 -8.41 -12.78 12.22
CA VAL A 39 -8.64 -14.15 11.74
C VAL A 39 -7.52 -15.03 12.26
N HIS A 40 -7.85 -15.92 13.20
CA HIS A 40 -6.89 -16.86 13.79
C HIS A 40 -7.04 -18.26 13.22
N PRO A 41 -5.93 -19.03 13.09
CA PRO A 41 -5.97 -20.38 12.56
C PRO A 41 -6.97 -21.29 13.27
N ASN A 42 -7.60 -22.20 12.53
CA ASN A 42 -8.53 -23.24 13.01
C ASN A 42 -9.86 -22.72 13.57
N THR A 43 -10.17 -21.43 13.43
CA THR A 43 -11.47 -20.86 13.79
C THR A 43 -12.51 -21.12 12.70
N ALA A 44 -13.80 -20.95 13.00
CA ALA A 44 -14.86 -21.10 12.00
C ALA A 44 -14.69 -20.11 10.84
N ILE A 45 -14.28 -18.87 11.13
CA ILE A 45 -14.04 -17.84 10.12
C ILE A 45 -12.83 -18.17 9.24
N ASP A 46 -11.77 -18.75 9.80
CA ASP A 46 -10.60 -19.22 9.04
C ASP A 46 -10.97 -20.37 8.10
N LYS A 47 -11.74 -21.35 8.57
CA LYS A 47 -12.23 -22.47 7.74
C LYS A 47 -13.12 -21.98 6.59
N GLU A 48 -14.08 -21.11 6.87
CA GLU A 48 -14.94 -20.52 5.83
C GLU A 48 -14.14 -19.70 4.81
N ALA A 49 -13.17 -18.89 5.27
CA ALA A 49 -12.31 -18.13 4.39
C ALA A 49 -11.44 -19.05 3.51
N ALA A 50 -10.92 -20.14 4.07
CA ALA A 50 -10.15 -21.14 3.34
C ALA A 50 -11.00 -21.88 2.29
N GLU A 51 -12.25 -22.21 2.61
CA GLU A 51 -13.20 -22.82 1.66
C GLU A 51 -13.54 -21.87 0.51
N ARG A 52 -13.70 -20.56 0.79
CA ARG A 52 -13.93 -19.53 -0.25
C ARG A 52 -12.69 -19.21 -1.07
N CYS A 53 -11.51 -19.33 -0.47
CA CYS A 53 -10.16 -19.04 -1.02
C CYS A 53 -9.90 -17.59 -1.44
N THR A 54 -10.86 -16.91 -2.07
CA THR A 54 -10.70 -15.55 -2.59
C THR A 54 -12.05 -14.82 -2.67
N THR A 55 -12.00 -13.50 -2.71
CA THR A 55 -13.17 -12.69 -3.06
C THR A 55 -13.40 -12.76 -4.57
N VAL A 56 -14.63 -13.10 -4.98
CA VAL A 56 -15.00 -13.16 -6.40
C VAL A 56 -15.68 -11.85 -6.81
N TYR A 57 -15.09 -11.16 -7.79
CA TYR A 57 -15.61 -9.92 -8.35
C TYR A 57 -16.35 -10.21 -9.67
N LEU A 58 -17.64 -9.87 -9.70
CA LEU A 58 -18.51 -9.86 -10.88
C LEU A 58 -18.91 -8.41 -11.19
N VAL A 59 -19.48 -8.17 -12.38
CA VAL A 59 -19.86 -6.81 -12.82
C VAL A 59 -20.79 -6.11 -11.81
N GLU A 60 -21.79 -6.82 -11.27
CA GLU A 60 -22.79 -6.24 -10.36
C GLU A 60 -22.67 -6.75 -8.92
N ARG A 61 -21.79 -7.71 -8.65
CA ARG A 61 -21.73 -8.40 -7.37
C ARG A 61 -20.30 -8.71 -6.96
N ARG A 62 -20.04 -8.55 -5.66
CA ARG A 62 -18.84 -9.05 -5.00
C ARG A 62 -19.25 -10.15 -4.01
N THR A 63 -18.57 -11.29 -4.08
CA THR A 63 -18.75 -12.38 -3.10
C THR A 63 -17.52 -12.44 -2.22
N ASP A 64 -17.65 -11.87 -1.02
CA ASP A 64 -16.51 -11.65 -0.11
C ASP A 64 -16.00 -12.96 0.49
N MET A 65 -14.67 -13.08 0.56
CA MET A 65 -13.97 -14.15 1.29
C MET A 65 -14.21 -14.02 2.80
N LEU A 66 -14.16 -12.80 3.32
CA LEU A 66 -14.35 -12.49 4.73
C LEU A 66 -15.64 -11.69 4.95
N PRO A 67 -16.25 -11.73 6.15
CA PRO A 67 -17.40 -10.91 6.49
C PRO A 67 -17.17 -9.42 6.20
N SER A 68 -18.20 -8.73 5.70
CA SER A 68 -18.10 -7.33 5.26
C SER A 68 -17.57 -6.38 6.33
N LEU A 69 -17.87 -6.62 7.61
CA LEU A 69 -17.35 -5.83 8.73
C LEU A 69 -15.82 -5.87 8.82
N LEU A 70 -15.20 -7.03 8.58
CA LEU A 70 -13.74 -7.14 8.55
C LEU A 70 -13.18 -6.48 7.30
N THR A 71 -13.74 -6.83 6.14
CA THR A 71 -13.23 -6.42 4.83
C THR A 71 -13.35 -4.92 4.55
N THR A 72 -14.46 -4.29 4.95
CA THR A 72 -14.79 -2.90 4.56
C THR A 72 -14.65 -1.87 5.66
N ASP A 73 -14.42 -2.32 6.90
CA ASP A 73 -14.19 -1.41 8.03
C ASP A 73 -12.95 -1.80 8.81
N LEU A 74 -12.96 -2.89 9.58
CA LEU A 74 -11.92 -3.15 10.59
C LEU A 74 -10.51 -3.33 10.00
N CYS A 75 -10.36 -4.11 8.94
CA CYS A 75 -9.09 -4.34 8.26
C CYS A 75 -8.77 -3.26 7.23
N SER A 76 -9.79 -2.66 6.62
CA SER A 76 -9.63 -1.67 5.56
C SER A 76 -8.85 -0.45 6.03
N LEU A 77 -7.80 -0.08 5.30
CA LEU A 77 -6.87 1.01 5.61
C LEU A 77 -7.45 2.41 5.27
N VAL A 78 -8.71 2.63 5.64
CA VAL A 78 -9.45 3.88 5.37
C VAL A 78 -8.76 5.11 5.95
N GLY A 79 -8.93 6.24 5.27
CA GLY A 79 -8.37 7.53 5.69
C GLY A 79 -8.90 8.06 7.03
N GLY A 80 -8.03 8.72 7.79
CA GLY A 80 -8.38 9.46 9.00
C GLY A 80 -8.67 8.61 10.24
N LYS A 81 -8.40 7.30 10.19
CA LYS A 81 -8.55 6.38 11.33
C LYS A 81 -7.28 5.57 11.53
N ASP A 82 -7.01 5.25 12.79
CA ASP A 82 -5.93 4.33 13.14
C ASP A 82 -6.32 2.91 12.74
N ARG A 83 -5.45 2.24 11.97
CA ARG A 83 -5.66 0.90 11.44
C ARG A 83 -4.44 0.02 11.67
N LEU A 84 -4.71 -1.24 12.03
CA LEU A 84 -3.69 -2.27 12.19
C LEU A 84 -3.19 -2.71 10.82
N CYS A 85 -1.88 -2.74 10.65
CA CYS A 85 -1.25 -3.18 9.42
C CYS A 85 0.02 -3.99 9.70
N PHE A 86 0.41 -4.80 8.72
CA PHE A 86 1.74 -5.33 8.61
C PHE A 86 2.52 -4.46 7.61
N SER A 87 3.59 -3.84 8.08
CA SER A 87 4.42 -2.92 7.30
C SER A 87 5.71 -3.58 6.85
N VAL A 88 6.02 -3.42 5.57
CA VAL A 88 7.33 -3.67 5.00
C VAL A 88 7.99 -2.34 4.67
N LEU A 89 9.11 -2.06 5.32
CA LEU A 89 9.86 -0.83 5.15
C LEU A 89 11.20 -1.13 4.48
N TRP A 90 11.45 -0.51 3.34
CA TRP A 90 12.74 -0.55 2.67
C TRP A 90 13.47 0.76 2.83
N GLU A 91 14.76 0.68 3.16
CA GLU A 91 15.69 1.77 2.90
C GLU A 91 16.34 1.52 1.54
N MET A 92 16.22 2.47 0.62
CA MET A 92 16.75 2.38 -0.74
C MET A 92 17.71 3.52 -1.04
N ASP A 93 18.86 3.19 -1.62
CA ASP A 93 19.84 4.16 -2.11
C ASP A 93 19.35 4.74 -3.45
N ALA A 94 18.68 5.89 -3.37
CA ALA A 94 18.13 6.59 -4.54
C ALA A 94 19.21 7.21 -5.44
N ASN A 95 20.45 7.36 -4.95
CA ASN A 95 21.54 8.06 -5.64
C ASN A 95 22.60 7.10 -6.21
N ASN A 96 22.41 5.80 -6.05
CA ASN A 96 23.33 4.80 -6.58
C ASN A 96 23.45 4.89 -8.11
N LYS A 97 24.64 5.22 -8.61
CA LYS A 97 24.86 5.43 -10.06
C LYS A 97 24.75 4.14 -10.88
N LYS A 98 25.08 2.99 -10.29
CA LYS A 98 25.11 1.70 -11.00
C LYS A 98 23.76 0.98 -10.89
N GLU A 99 23.13 1.06 -9.74
CA GLU A 99 21.88 0.37 -9.43
C GLU A 99 20.95 1.31 -8.64
N PRO A 100 20.30 2.27 -9.30
CA PRO A 100 19.46 3.24 -8.61
C PRO A 100 18.31 2.53 -7.86
N PHE A 101 18.01 3.00 -6.66
CA PHE A 101 17.06 2.36 -5.73
C PHE A 101 17.47 0.95 -5.28
N LYS A 102 18.78 0.70 -5.16
CA LYS A 102 19.27 -0.52 -4.51
C LYS A 102 18.75 -0.58 -3.07
N ILE A 103 18.19 -1.73 -2.68
CA ILE A 103 17.76 -1.99 -1.30
C ILE A 103 19.00 -2.08 -0.41
N VAL A 104 19.03 -1.22 0.61
CA VAL A 104 20.08 -1.17 1.64
C VAL A 104 19.64 -1.95 2.87
N ASN A 105 18.38 -1.81 3.26
CA ASN A 105 17.80 -2.48 4.42
C ASN A 105 16.33 -2.83 4.18
N THR A 106 15.85 -3.89 4.81
CA THR A 106 14.44 -4.29 4.82
C THR A 106 14.01 -4.58 6.24
N GLN A 107 12.85 -4.06 6.64
CA GLN A 107 12.27 -4.30 7.95
C GLN A 107 10.82 -4.74 7.81
N PHE A 108 10.39 -5.61 8.72
CA PHE A 108 9.05 -6.17 8.77
C PHE A 108 8.49 -5.93 10.17
N HIS A 109 7.35 -5.23 10.28
CA HIS A 109 6.77 -4.85 11.57
C HIS A 109 5.25 -4.95 11.53
N LYS A 110 4.64 -5.44 12.61
CA LYS A 110 3.24 -5.07 12.90
C LYS A 110 3.22 -3.62 13.36
N ALA A 111 2.28 -2.84 12.85
CA ALA A 111 2.20 -1.41 13.07
C ALA A 111 0.76 -0.90 13.11
N ILE A 112 0.59 0.30 13.64
CA ILE A 112 -0.63 1.08 13.53
C ILE A 112 -0.32 2.25 12.59
N ILE A 113 -1.14 2.45 11.57
CA ILE A 113 -1.04 3.60 10.66
C ILE A 113 -2.31 4.43 10.73
N ASN A 114 -2.18 5.72 10.43
CA ASN A 114 -3.30 6.59 10.12
C ASN A 114 -3.11 7.08 8.68
N SER A 115 -3.94 6.60 7.76
CA SER A 115 -3.84 6.99 6.36
C SER A 115 -4.33 8.43 6.21
N ASN A 116 -3.49 9.31 5.65
CA ASN A 116 -3.82 10.71 5.46
C ASN A 116 -4.87 10.92 4.36
N ALA A 117 -4.99 9.97 3.42
CA ALA A 117 -5.93 10.01 2.33
C ALA A 117 -6.17 8.60 1.75
N ALA A 118 -7.41 8.33 1.36
CA ALA A 118 -7.76 7.26 0.43
C ALA A 118 -8.08 7.92 -0.91
N LEU A 119 -7.17 7.77 -1.89
CA LEU A 119 -7.25 8.46 -3.17
C LEU A 119 -7.74 7.51 -4.26
N SER A 120 -8.51 8.02 -5.20
CA SER A 120 -8.67 7.35 -6.50
C SER A 120 -7.44 7.53 -7.38
N TYR A 121 -7.26 6.68 -8.40
CA TYR A 121 -6.19 6.86 -9.39
C TYR A 121 -6.22 8.25 -10.06
N GLY A 122 -7.42 8.77 -10.37
CA GLY A 122 -7.57 10.09 -10.98
C GLY A 122 -7.12 11.22 -10.04
N GLU A 123 -7.48 11.15 -8.76
CA GLU A 123 -7.05 12.13 -7.75
C GLU A 123 -5.55 12.06 -7.49
N ALA A 124 -4.98 10.86 -7.41
CA ALA A 124 -3.54 10.68 -7.25
C ALA A 124 -2.78 11.26 -8.45
N GLN A 125 -3.24 11.02 -9.69
CA GLN A 125 -2.63 11.55 -10.90
C GLN A 125 -2.73 13.08 -10.95
N ALA A 126 -3.90 13.64 -10.66
CA ALA A 126 -4.10 15.10 -10.61
C ALA A 126 -3.13 15.77 -9.61
N ARG A 127 -2.93 15.17 -8.42
CA ARG A 127 -1.94 15.64 -7.44
C ARG A 127 -0.51 15.54 -7.95
N ILE A 128 -0.16 14.44 -8.62
CA ILE A 128 1.17 14.26 -9.22
C ILE A 128 1.46 15.41 -10.19
N ASP A 129 0.48 15.75 -11.04
CA ASP A 129 0.62 16.72 -12.12
C ASP A 129 0.56 18.18 -11.68
N ASP A 130 -0.12 18.48 -10.55
CA ASP A 130 -0.20 19.84 -10.00
C ASP A 130 1.12 20.32 -9.38
N LYS A 131 1.96 20.96 -10.18
CA LYS A 131 3.28 21.46 -9.77
C LYS A 131 3.26 22.43 -8.57
N ASN A 132 2.12 23.02 -8.23
CA ASN A 132 1.99 23.96 -7.12
C ASN A 132 1.67 23.26 -5.78
N ASP A 133 1.21 22.01 -5.81
CA ASP A 133 1.00 21.22 -4.60
C ASP A 133 2.33 20.69 -4.06
N HIS A 134 2.78 21.28 -2.95
CA HIS A 134 4.00 20.91 -2.23
C HIS A 134 3.73 20.19 -0.91
N THR A 135 2.51 19.70 -0.67
CA THR A 135 2.20 18.95 0.56
C THR A 135 3.05 17.69 0.67
N ASP A 136 3.32 17.25 1.91
CA ASP A 136 4.15 16.06 2.17
C ASP A 136 3.59 14.80 1.49
N LEU A 137 2.25 14.67 1.47
CA LEU A 137 1.56 13.60 0.78
C LEU A 137 1.88 13.59 -0.72
N THR A 138 1.74 14.74 -1.39
CA THR A 138 1.99 14.86 -2.83
C THR A 138 3.47 14.63 -3.16
N GLN A 139 4.38 15.12 -2.31
CA GLN A 139 5.82 14.81 -2.44
C GLN A 139 6.11 13.31 -2.27
N SER A 140 5.47 12.66 -1.29
CA SER A 140 5.56 11.19 -1.10
C SER A 140 5.11 10.44 -2.35
N ILE A 141 3.95 10.78 -2.92
CA ILE A 141 3.41 10.13 -4.13
C ILE A 141 4.34 10.32 -5.34
N ARG A 142 4.86 11.53 -5.55
CA ARG A 142 5.81 11.80 -6.64
C ARG A 142 7.11 11.00 -6.51
N ARG A 143 7.62 10.87 -5.28
CA ARG A 143 8.79 10.02 -4.99
C ARG A 143 8.47 8.56 -5.31
N LEU A 144 7.34 8.04 -4.85
CA LEU A 144 6.89 6.68 -5.16
C LEU A 144 6.82 6.45 -6.68
N LEU A 145 6.25 7.37 -7.44
CA LEU A 145 6.21 7.27 -8.91
C LEU A 145 7.62 7.22 -9.52
N LYS A 146 8.54 8.09 -9.07
CA LYS A 146 9.93 8.09 -9.56
C LYS A 146 10.61 6.74 -9.30
N ALA A 147 10.46 6.20 -8.10
CA ALA A 147 11.01 4.88 -7.75
C ALA A 147 10.37 3.77 -8.61
N ALA A 148 9.05 3.77 -8.74
CA ALA A 148 8.30 2.80 -9.53
C ALA A 148 8.74 2.78 -11.00
N MET A 149 8.96 3.94 -11.62
CA MET A 149 9.45 4.03 -13.01
C MET A 149 10.83 3.41 -13.20
N VAL A 150 11.72 3.51 -12.21
CA VAL A 150 13.06 2.91 -12.27
C VAL A 150 12.97 1.40 -12.04
N ILE A 151 12.25 0.97 -11.00
CA ILE A 151 12.06 -0.44 -10.67
C ILE A 151 11.40 -1.18 -11.85
N ARG A 152 10.37 -0.57 -12.47
CA ARG A 152 9.72 -1.12 -13.66
C ARG A 152 10.70 -1.28 -14.81
N ARG A 153 11.52 -0.26 -15.12
CA ARG A 153 12.53 -0.35 -16.19
C ARG A 153 13.52 -1.49 -15.95
N LYS A 154 14.02 -1.63 -14.72
CA LYS A 154 14.90 -2.75 -14.33
C LYS A 154 14.22 -4.10 -14.52
N ARG A 155 12.95 -4.22 -14.11
CA ARG A 155 12.13 -5.42 -14.28
C ARG A 155 11.98 -5.80 -15.77
N MET A 156 11.64 -4.83 -16.63
CA MET A 156 11.51 -5.06 -18.08
C MET A 156 12.85 -5.43 -18.73
N SER A 157 13.96 -4.78 -18.37
CA SER A 157 15.29 -5.17 -18.87
C SER A 157 15.73 -6.57 -18.43
N GLY A 158 15.12 -7.08 -17.34
CA GLY A 158 15.31 -8.44 -16.86
C GLY A 158 14.44 -9.49 -17.56
N GLY A 159 13.64 -9.11 -18.57
CA GLY A 159 12.86 -10.04 -19.39
C GLY A 159 11.45 -10.36 -18.89
N ALA A 160 10.89 -9.51 -18.05
CA ALA A 160 9.50 -9.62 -17.57
C ALA A 160 8.56 -8.59 -18.20
#